data_AF-A0A336LE81-F1
#
_entry.id   AF-A0A336LE81-F1
#
_cell.length_a   1.000
_cell.length_b   1.000
_cell.length_c   1.000
_cell.angle_alpha   90.00
_cell.angle_beta   90.00
_cell.angle_gamma   90.00
#
_symmetry.space_group_name_H-M   'P 1'
#
loop_
_entity.id
_entity.type
_entity.pdbx_description
1 polymer ?
#
loop_
_entity_poly.entity_id
_entity_poly.type
_entity_poly.pdbx_seq_one_letter_code
_entity_poly.pdbx_strand_id
1 'polypeptide(L)'
;MMASDMIESCIQRTDSSFQSWLKKTGVPFISTDYIVPTEMCAMVNVMLDAKNQSFKLCSVEGIDLYQFHAKIDKQIDATMASMTEGLIHKLMSVLEGSLSKLARYDEGSLIGSLMSFANVSGSGKDVGQGYVSFMRNNMDQIRGKITDELWILTFFETWYAQQINILCNWLSERMDHGLHYYQCQALSHIVKKIYSDFELQGVMEDKLNSKAYQTVANRMQAEEATCQMSMPEGDDEDFANGDDESSKPKIKIMEKISGEDGNVLSNVGNLVKGSVGNVLGKGLGGLGGLGKLGGGSWF
;
A
#
# COMPACT_ATOMS: atom_id res chain seq x y z
N MET A 1 -29.07 -13.08 29.50
CA MET A 1 -28.49 -12.26 30.57
C MET A 1 -27.04 -12.64 30.86
N MET A 2 -26.70 -13.87 31.29
CA MET A 2 -25.28 -14.18 31.60
C MET A 2 -24.31 -14.18 30.39
N ALA A 3 -24.72 -14.64 29.20
CA ALA A 3 -23.82 -14.70 28.04
C ALA A 3 -23.54 -13.31 27.42
N SER A 4 -24.54 -12.42 27.38
CA SER A 4 -24.41 -11.05 26.86
C SER A 4 -23.43 -10.23 27.69
N ASP A 5 -23.54 -10.32 29.01
CA ASP A 5 -22.71 -9.55 29.94
C ASP A 5 -21.25 -10.03 29.90
N MET A 6 -21.04 -11.32 29.64
CA MET A 6 -19.71 -11.91 29.42
C MET A 6 -19.08 -11.41 28.11
N ILE A 7 -19.84 -11.33 27.02
CA ILE A 7 -19.37 -10.81 25.72
C ILE A 7 -19.05 -9.32 25.85
N GLU A 8 -19.94 -8.52 26.44
CA GLU A 8 -19.73 -7.08 26.67
C GLU A 8 -18.47 -6.84 27.53
N SER A 9 -18.29 -7.61 28.61
CA SER A 9 -17.09 -7.55 29.45
C SER A 9 -15.81 -8.00 28.74
N CYS A 10 -15.90 -8.92 27.77
CA CYS A 10 -14.78 -9.34 26.94
C CYS A 10 -14.34 -8.22 26.00
N ILE A 11 -15.30 -7.61 25.30
CA ILE A 11 -15.09 -6.50 24.37
C ILE A 11 -14.43 -5.32 25.10
N GLN A 12 -15.00 -4.90 26.24
CA GLN A 12 -14.48 -3.74 26.99
C GLN A 12 -13.06 -3.96 27.52
N ARG A 13 -12.76 -5.16 28.02
CA ARG A 13 -11.40 -5.49 28.51
C ARG A 13 -10.39 -5.57 27.37
N THR A 14 -10.79 -6.16 26.24
CA THR A 14 -9.95 -6.27 25.05
C THR A 14 -9.62 -4.88 24.50
N ASP A 15 -10.62 -4.03 24.32
CA ASP A 15 -10.44 -2.64 23.89
C ASP A 15 -9.54 -1.87 24.86
N SER A 16 -9.83 -1.90 26.16
CA SER A 16 -9.01 -1.20 27.17
C SER A 16 -7.54 -1.62 27.13
N SER A 17 -7.29 -2.92 26.96
CA SER A 17 -5.93 -3.45 26.79
C SER A 17 -5.29 -2.94 25.50
N PHE A 18 -6.02 -2.98 24.38
CA PHE A 18 -5.54 -2.52 23.08
C PHE A 18 -5.19 -1.02 23.08
N GLN A 19 -6.06 -0.18 23.64
CA GLN A 19 -5.81 1.26 23.79
C GLN A 19 -4.59 1.53 24.66
N SER A 20 -4.32 0.68 25.66
CA SER A 20 -3.09 0.79 26.47
C SER A 20 -1.83 0.50 25.65
N TRP A 21 -1.88 -0.45 24.73
CA TRP A 21 -0.77 -0.76 23.82
C TRP A 21 -0.52 0.36 22.81
N LEU A 22 -1.58 0.94 22.26
CA LEU A 22 -1.48 2.13 21.40
C LEU A 22 -0.76 3.28 22.11
N LYS A 23 -1.14 3.55 23.37
CA LYS A 23 -0.54 4.61 24.21
C LYS A 23 0.90 4.32 24.61
N LYS A 24 1.24 3.08 24.97
CA LYS A 24 2.61 2.68 25.35
C LYS A 24 3.64 2.95 24.25
N THR A 25 3.19 2.87 23.01
CA THR A 25 4.04 3.13 21.84
C THR A 25 4.16 4.64 21.54
N GLY A 26 3.55 5.53 22.34
CA GLY A 26 3.42 6.99 22.15
C GLY A 26 4.70 7.81 22.33
N VAL A 27 5.86 7.27 21.94
CA VAL A 27 7.11 8.03 21.84
C VAL A 27 6.97 8.99 20.64
N PRO A 28 7.39 10.27 20.73
CA PRO A 28 7.13 11.29 19.72
C PRO A 28 7.72 11.02 18.32
N PHE A 29 8.51 9.96 18.15
CA PHE A 29 9.02 9.51 16.86
C PHE A 29 8.98 7.99 16.81
N ILE A 30 7.96 7.44 16.15
CA ILE A 30 7.91 6.00 15.91
C ILE A 30 8.87 5.72 14.75
N SER A 31 9.88 4.90 15.03
CA SER A 31 10.91 4.52 14.05
C SER A 31 10.31 3.65 12.96
N THR A 32 11.00 3.57 11.83
CA THR A 32 10.77 2.57 10.77
C THR A 32 11.01 1.12 11.25
N ASP A 33 11.56 0.94 12.45
CA ASP A 33 11.69 -0.38 13.09
C ASP A 33 10.41 -0.83 13.81
N TYR A 34 9.37 0.01 13.84
CA TYR A 34 8.11 -0.34 14.48
C TYR A 34 7.41 -1.49 13.75
N ILE A 35 6.99 -2.50 14.51
CA ILE A 35 6.16 -3.60 14.03
C ILE A 35 4.99 -3.73 15.00
N VAL A 36 3.78 -3.89 14.46
CA VAL A 36 2.56 -4.11 15.26
C VAL A 36 2.77 -5.32 16.19
N PRO A 37 2.66 -5.16 17.52
CA PRO A 37 2.81 -6.26 18.47
C PRO A 37 1.84 -7.40 18.19
N THR A 38 2.30 -8.65 18.33
CA THR A 38 1.48 -9.85 18.11
C THR A 38 0.24 -9.90 18.99
N GLU A 39 0.35 -9.36 20.21
CA GLU A 39 -0.73 -9.26 21.19
C GLU A 39 -1.86 -8.35 20.68
N MET A 40 -1.52 -7.27 19.96
CA MET A 40 -2.53 -6.39 19.36
C MET A 40 -3.27 -7.10 18.24
N CYS A 41 -2.57 -7.87 17.39
CA CYS A 41 -3.22 -8.71 16.37
C CYS A 41 -4.14 -9.77 17.01
N ALA A 42 -3.72 -10.40 18.11
CA ALA A 42 -4.55 -11.35 18.83
C ALA A 42 -5.82 -10.69 19.40
N MET A 43 -5.72 -9.47 19.94
CA MET A 43 -6.89 -8.70 20.39
C MET A 43 -7.86 -8.37 19.24
N VAL A 44 -7.35 -8.06 18.05
CA VAL A 44 -8.19 -7.87 16.85
C VAL A 44 -8.92 -9.17 16.49
N ASN A 45 -8.23 -10.33 16.51
CA ASN A 45 -8.88 -11.62 16.26
C ASN A 45 -9.97 -11.94 17.28
N VAL A 46 -9.75 -11.65 18.57
CA VAL A 46 -10.78 -11.84 19.61
C VAL A 46 -12.05 -11.04 19.29
N MET A 47 -11.89 -9.82 18.78
CA MET A 47 -13.02 -8.97 18.40
C MET A 47 -13.71 -9.43 17.11
N LEU A 48 -12.95 -9.94 16.13
CA LEU A 48 -13.50 -10.57 14.93
C LEU A 48 -14.28 -11.84 15.26
N ASP A 49 -13.75 -12.66 16.18
CA ASP A 49 -14.42 -13.85 16.68
C ASP A 49 -15.70 -13.50 17.43
N ALA A 50 -15.68 -12.44 18.26
CA ALA A 50 -16.87 -11.94 18.93
C ALA A 50 -17.95 -11.51 17.91
N LYS A 51 -17.55 -10.83 16.81
CA LYS A 51 -18.44 -10.45 15.72
C LYS A 51 -19.09 -11.67 15.06
N ASN A 52 -18.26 -12.66 14.70
CA ASN A 52 -18.72 -13.91 14.06
C ASN A 52 -19.64 -14.74 14.96
N GLN A 53 -19.39 -14.74 16.28
CA GLN A 53 -20.25 -15.42 17.25
C GLN A 53 -21.57 -14.68 17.47
N SER A 54 -21.56 -13.34 17.44
CA SER A 54 -22.78 -12.55 17.57
C SER A 54 -23.80 -12.89 16.47
N PHE A 55 -23.35 -13.00 15.20
CA PHE A 55 -24.20 -13.41 14.08
C PHE A 55 -24.88 -14.78 14.26
N LYS A 56 -24.21 -15.75 14.89
CA LYS A 56 -24.77 -17.09 15.15
C LYS A 56 -25.85 -17.10 16.22
N LEU A 57 -25.83 -16.12 17.13
CA LEU A 57 -26.84 -16.01 18.19
C LEU A 57 -28.11 -15.30 17.68
N CYS A 58 -28.01 -14.48 16.63
CA CYS A 58 -29.13 -13.82 15.96
C CYS A 58 -30.12 -14.75 15.24
N SER A 59 -29.78 -16.03 15.04
CA SER A 59 -30.63 -17.00 14.34
C SER A 59 -31.53 -17.85 15.25
N VAL A 60 -31.54 -17.60 16.56
CA VAL A 60 -32.39 -18.35 17.52
C VAL A 60 -33.60 -17.49 17.90
N GLU A 61 -34.80 -17.96 17.56
CA GLU A 61 -36.06 -17.20 17.67
C GLU A 61 -36.43 -16.76 19.10
N GLY A 62 -36.70 -15.46 19.28
CA GLY A 62 -37.29 -14.88 20.48
C GLY A 62 -37.35 -13.34 20.41
N ILE A 63 -38.53 -12.76 20.61
CA ILE A 63 -38.85 -11.33 20.34
C ILE A 63 -38.07 -10.33 21.24
N ASP A 64 -37.37 -10.80 22.27
CA ASP A 64 -36.51 -9.98 23.14
C ASP A 64 -35.01 -10.13 22.83
N LEU A 65 -34.58 -11.13 22.05
CA LEU A 65 -33.16 -11.33 21.68
C LEU A 65 -32.67 -10.23 20.73
N TYR A 66 -33.52 -9.76 19.83
CA TYR A 66 -33.13 -8.89 18.71
C TYR A 66 -32.56 -7.52 19.14
N GLN A 67 -33.13 -6.87 20.15
CA GLN A 67 -32.63 -5.57 20.64
C GLN A 67 -31.28 -5.70 21.36
N PHE A 68 -31.05 -6.80 22.08
CA PHE A 68 -29.77 -7.05 22.76
C PHE A 68 -28.66 -7.41 21.77
N HIS A 69 -28.97 -8.19 20.74
CA HIS A 69 -28.03 -8.44 19.65
C HIS A 69 -27.64 -7.15 18.92
N ALA A 70 -28.61 -6.30 18.61
CA ALA A 70 -28.33 -5.00 17.99
C ALA A 70 -27.41 -4.10 18.84
N LYS A 71 -27.53 -4.13 20.18
CA LYS A 71 -26.64 -3.39 21.08
C LYS A 71 -25.21 -3.94 21.04
N ILE A 72 -25.04 -5.26 21.17
CA ILE A 72 -23.73 -5.91 21.17
C ILE A 72 -23.04 -5.75 19.81
N ASP A 73 -23.77 -5.94 18.70
CA ASP A 73 -23.24 -5.75 17.35
C ASP A 73 -22.73 -4.34 17.14
N LYS A 74 -23.53 -3.34 17.54
CA LYS A 74 -23.11 -1.93 17.46
C LYS A 74 -21.87 -1.65 18.29
N GLN A 75 -21.75 -2.26 19.47
CA GLN A 75 -20.58 -2.11 20.32
C GLN A 75 -19.34 -2.79 19.71
N ILE A 76 -19.49 -4.00 19.18
CA ILE A 76 -18.42 -4.72 18.48
C ILE A 76 -17.92 -3.91 17.29
N ASP A 77 -18.83 -3.43 16.44
CA ASP A 77 -18.47 -2.65 15.25
C ASP A 77 -17.79 -1.33 15.63
N ALA A 78 -18.27 -0.62 16.66
CA ALA A 78 -17.64 0.60 17.15
C ALA A 78 -16.24 0.35 17.72
N THR A 79 -16.07 -0.70 18.53
CA THR A 79 -14.76 -1.07 19.08
C THR A 79 -13.81 -1.51 17.98
N MET A 80 -14.26 -2.33 17.02
CA MET A 80 -13.46 -2.76 15.87
C MET A 80 -13.03 -1.60 14.99
N ALA A 81 -13.92 -0.66 14.72
CA ALA A 81 -13.60 0.56 13.99
C ALA A 81 -12.53 1.38 14.71
N SER A 82 -12.69 1.60 16.03
CA SER A 82 -11.71 2.33 16.84
C SER A 82 -10.34 1.63 16.88
N MET A 83 -10.32 0.30 17.01
CA MET A 83 -9.07 -0.47 16.99
C MET A 83 -8.35 -0.37 15.63
N THR A 84 -9.12 -0.46 14.54
CA THR A 84 -8.63 -0.32 13.17
C THR A 84 -8.04 1.06 12.94
N GLU A 85 -8.79 2.12 13.28
CA GLU A 85 -8.36 3.51 13.17
C GLU A 85 -7.09 3.77 13.99
N GLY A 86 -7.02 3.28 15.22
CA GLY A 86 -5.85 3.46 16.09
C GLY A 86 -4.59 2.79 15.52
N LEU A 87 -4.70 1.61 14.93
CA LEU A 87 -3.58 0.96 14.24
C LEU A 87 -3.16 1.72 12.99
N ILE A 88 -4.10 2.12 12.13
CA ILE A 88 -3.78 2.88 10.93
C ILE A 88 -3.11 4.20 11.30
N HIS A 89 -3.65 4.95 12.26
CA HIS A 89 -3.05 6.18 12.76
C HIS A 89 -1.60 5.96 13.22
N LYS A 90 -1.35 4.84 13.90
CA LYS A 90 0.00 4.47 14.32
C LYS A 90 0.94 4.24 13.15
N LEU A 91 0.51 3.49 12.15
CA LEU A 91 1.33 3.22 10.96
C LEU A 91 1.57 4.51 10.15
N MET A 92 0.55 5.36 10.03
CA MET A 92 0.63 6.65 9.35
C MET A 92 1.63 7.61 9.99
N SER A 93 1.74 7.62 11.32
CA SER A 93 2.69 8.48 12.02
C SER A 93 4.17 8.19 11.67
N VAL A 94 4.50 6.98 11.21
CA VAL A 94 5.84 6.63 10.72
C VAL A 94 6.12 7.26 9.35
N LEU A 95 5.10 7.32 8.48
CA LEU A 95 5.20 8.03 7.21
C LEU A 95 5.36 9.52 7.45
N GLU A 96 4.54 10.11 8.33
CA GLU A 96 4.66 11.50 8.76
C GLU A 96 6.05 11.81 9.31
N GLY A 97 6.60 10.94 10.15
CA GLY A 97 7.97 11.06 10.66
C GLY A 97 9.02 11.01 9.55
N SER A 98 8.81 10.17 8.54
CA SER A 98 9.69 10.09 7.36
C SER A 98 9.61 11.38 6.52
N LEU A 99 8.41 11.87 6.24
CA LEU A 99 8.18 13.12 5.53
C LEU A 99 8.71 14.34 6.28
N SER A 100 8.63 14.34 7.61
CA SER A 100 9.22 15.38 8.47
C SER A 100 10.75 15.43 8.38
N LYS A 101 11.41 14.26 8.25
CA LYS A 101 12.86 14.22 7.97
C LYS A 101 13.17 14.82 6.60
N LEU A 102 12.35 14.54 5.59
CA LEU A 102 12.52 15.07 4.23
C LEU A 102 12.31 16.59 4.17
N ALA A 103 11.33 17.13 4.90
CA ALA A 103 11.05 18.58 4.94
C ALA A 103 12.23 19.44 5.43
N ARG A 104 13.25 18.85 6.07
CA ARG A 104 14.48 19.56 6.46
C ARG A 104 15.30 20.05 5.27
N TYR A 105 15.07 19.48 4.09
CA TYR A 105 15.72 19.81 2.83
C TYR A 105 14.89 20.75 1.94
N ASP A 106 13.78 21.30 2.45
CA ASP A 106 13.00 22.31 1.73
C ASP A 106 13.84 23.58 1.50
N GLU A 107 13.63 24.23 0.35
CA GLU A 107 14.32 25.48 -0.02
C GLU A 107 14.16 26.54 1.07
N GLY A 108 15.26 27.17 1.51
CA GLY A 108 15.26 28.15 2.60
C GLY A 108 15.47 27.59 4.01
N SER A 109 15.56 26.26 4.17
CA SER A 109 15.96 25.63 5.43
C SER A 109 17.43 25.89 5.76
N LEU A 110 17.70 26.52 6.92
CA LEU A 110 19.07 26.75 7.43
C LEU A 110 19.86 25.45 7.62
N ILE A 111 19.16 24.35 7.91
CA ILE A 111 19.75 23.01 8.08
C ILE A 111 20.10 22.40 6.73
N GLY A 112 19.26 22.60 5.71
CA GLY A 112 19.55 22.16 4.33
C GLY A 112 20.83 22.81 3.80
N SER A 113 20.98 24.12 4.03
CA SER A 113 22.21 24.85 3.69
C SER A 113 23.43 24.29 4.42
N LEU A 114 23.38 24.09 5.75
CA LEU A 114 24.53 23.60 6.52
C LEU A 114 24.93 22.15 6.17
N MET A 115 23.96 21.26 5.90
CA MET A 115 24.19 19.86 5.56
C MET A 115 24.67 19.66 4.12
N SER A 116 24.19 20.48 3.18
CA SER A 116 24.70 20.53 1.81
C SER A 116 26.17 20.96 1.78
N PHE A 117 26.57 21.91 2.64
CA PHE A 117 27.97 22.32 2.83
C PHE A 117 28.87 21.23 3.46
N ALA A 118 28.31 20.31 4.24
CA ALA A 118 29.08 19.28 4.95
C ALA A 118 29.32 18.01 4.12
N ASN A 119 28.84 17.94 2.86
CA ASN A 119 28.93 16.75 2.01
C ASN A 119 28.53 15.45 2.74
N VAL A 120 27.56 15.55 3.66
CA VAL A 120 26.99 14.38 4.35
C VAL A 120 26.00 13.75 3.37
N SER A 121 26.58 12.98 2.44
CA SER A 121 25.98 12.37 1.26
C SER A 121 25.01 11.25 1.59
N GLY A 122 23.89 11.57 2.24
CA GLY A 122 22.72 10.71 2.14
C GLY A 122 22.15 10.86 0.72
N SER A 123 21.85 9.77 0.03
CA SER A 123 21.17 9.82 -1.28
C SER A 123 19.65 9.90 -1.15
N GLY A 124 19.11 9.98 0.08
CA GLY A 124 17.67 9.87 0.37
C GLY A 124 17.14 8.44 0.30
N LYS A 125 17.90 7.53 -0.33
CA LYS A 125 17.56 6.11 -0.48
C LYS A 125 17.36 5.43 0.87
N ASP A 126 18.11 5.80 1.91
CA ASP A 126 18.03 5.24 3.26
C ASP A 126 16.67 5.48 3.91
N VAL A 127 16.12 6.70 3.78
CA VAL A 127 14.78 7.05 4.31
C VAL A 127 13.71 6.29 3.54
N GLY A 128 13.80 6.26 2.21
CA GLY A 128 12.86 5.54 1.36
C GLY A 128 12.84 4.03 1.65
N GLN A 129 14.02 3.40 1.69
CA GLN A 129 14.18 1.96 1.98
C GLN A 129 13.72 1.61 3.40
N GLY A 130 14.05 2.47 4.39
CA GLY A 130 13.59 2.30 5.76
C GLY A 130 12.07 2.28 5.86
N TYR A 131 11.40 3.21 5.19
CA TYR A 131 9.93 3.26 5.17
C TYR A 131 9.29 2.09 4.43
N VAL A 132 9.84 1.67 3.28
CA VAL A 132 9.33 0.52 2.54
C VAL A 132 9.50 -0.78 3.34
N SER A 133 10.65 -0.95 4.01
CA SER A 133 10.90 -2.10 4.88
C SER A 133 9.93 -2.14 6.06
N PHE A 134 9.72 -0.99 6.71
CA PHE A 134 8.70 -0.80 7.74
C PHE A 134 7.32 -1.26 7.27
N MET A 135 6.88 -0.75 6.11
CA MET A 135 5.56 -1.03 5.55
C MET A 135 5.39 -2.54 5.29
N ARG A 136 6.35 -3.16 4.60
CA ARG A 136 6.33 -4.60 4.29
C ARG A 136 6.30 -5.47 5.54
N ASN A 137 7.16 -5.18 6.52
CA ASN A 137 7.19 -5.91 7.79
C ASN A 137 5.83 -5.87 8.51
N ASN A 138 5.12 -4.73 8.44
CA ASN A 138 3.80 -4.62 9.06
C ASN A 138 2.69 -5.27 8.22
N MET A 139 2.79 -5.26 6.89
CA MET A 139 1.90 -6.05 6.03
C MET A 139 2.01 -7.54 6.35
N ASP A 140 3.23 -8.06 6.42
CA ASP A 140 3.52 -9.47 6.75
C ASP A 140 3.04 -9.82 8.15
N GLN A 141 3.26 -8.93 9.12
CA GLN A 141 2.78 -9.12 10.49
C GLN A 141 1.25 -9.18 10.55
N ILE A 142 0.55 -8.30 9.85
CA ILE A 142 -0.92 -8.27 9.83
C ILE A 142 -1.46 -9.53 9.15
N ARG A 143 -0.98 -9.87 7.95
CA ARG A 143 -1.41 -11.08 7.23
C ARG A 143 -1.05 -12.37 7.96
N GLY A 144 0.12 -12.41 8.60
CA GLY A 144 0.59 -13.59 9.30
C GLY A 144 -0.10 -13.86 10.64
N LYS A 145 -0.83 -12.87 11.20
CA LYS A 145 -1.42 -12.97 12.54
C LYS A 145 -2.93 -12.77 12.58
N ILE A 146 -3.51 -12.01 11.66
CA ILE A 146 -4.96 -11.77 11.61
C ILE A 146 -5.61 -12.79 10.68
N THR A 147 -6.77 -13.33 11.08
CA THR A 147 -7.38 -14.47 10.37
C THR A 147 -8.49 -14.07 9.39
N ASP A 148 -9.13 -12.92 9.60
CA ASP A 148 -10.26 -12.47 8.78
C ASP A 148 -9.74 -11.72 7.53
N GLU A 149 -9.85 -12.37 6.37
CA GLU A 149 -9.35 -11.82 5.11
C GLU A 149 -10.08 -10.54 4.69
N LEU A 150 -11.39 -10.43 4.94
CA LEU A 150 -12.16 -9.24 4.59
C LEU A 150 -11.71 -8.03 5.40
N TRP A 151 -11.44 -8.23 6.70
CA TRP A 151 -10.87 -7.21 7.56
C TRP A 151 -9.48 -6.79 7.07
N ILE A 152 -8.62 -7.75 6.71
CA ILE A 152 -7.27 -7.47 6.18
C ILE A 152 -7.34 -6.61 4.90
N LEU A 153 -8.17 -7.00 3.93
CA LEU A 153 -8.36 -6.26 2.68
C LEU A 153 -8.87 -4.84 2.94
N THR A 154 -9.86 -4.69 3.84
CA THR A 154 -10.41 -3.38 4.21
C THR A 154 -9.38 -2.50 4.94
N PHE A 155 -8.58 -3.12 5.81
CA PHE A 155 -7.50 -2.45 6.53
C PHE A 155 -6.45 -1.92 5.56
N PHE A 156 -5.99 -2.75 4.61
CA PHE A 156 -5.00 -2.37 3.63
C PHE A 156 -5.52 -1.32 2.63
N GLU A 157 -6.76 -1.42 2.17
CA GLU A 157 -7.38 -0.37 1.34
C GLU A 157 -7.37 0.98 2.07
N THR A 158 -7.78 0.99 3.34
CA THR A 158 -7.84 2.23 4.14
C THR A 158 -6.44 2.79 4.41
N TRP A 159 -5.49 1.92 4.76
CA TRP A 159 -4.11 2.33 5.03
C TRP A 159 -3.44 2.89 3.77
N TYR A 160 -3.60 2.24 2.62
CA TYR A 160 -3.13 2.74 1.33
C TYR A 160 -3.70 4.12 1.02
N ALA A 161 -5.02 4.27 1.13
CA ALA A 161 -5.69 5.53 0.82
C ALA A 161 -5.16 6.69 1.69
N GLN A 162 -4.94 6.46 2.98
CA GLN A 162 -4.38 7.50 3.86
C GLN A 162 -2.93 7.84 3.49
N GLN A 163 -2.09 6.84 3.18
CA GLN A 163 -0.71 7.07 2.72
C GLN A 163 -0.65 7.90 1.45
N ILE A 164 -1.46 7.57 0.45
CA ILE A 164 -1.49 8.33 -0.80
C ILE A 164 -1.98 9.77 -0.57
N ASN A 165 -2.99 9.97 0.27
CA ASN A 165 -3.49 11.30 0.57
C ASN A 165 -2.45 12.18 1.27
N ILE A 166 -1.70 11.64 2.24
CA ILE A 166 -0.68 12.46 2.92
C ILE A 166 0.51 12.77 2.00
N LEU A 167 0.91 11.83 1.14
CA LEU A 167 1.91 12.07 0.11
C LEU A 167 1.46 13.15 -0.88
N CYS A 168 0.20 13.08 -1.31
CA CYS A 168 -0.40 14.07 -2.20
C CYS A 168 -0.38 15.46 -1.54
N ASN A 169 -0.86 15.58 -0.30
CA ASN A 169 -0.85 16.84 0.43
C ASN A 169 0.57 17.40 0.59
N TRP A 170 1.52 16.56 1.01
CA TRP A 170 2.90 16.98 1.23
C TRP A 170 3.57 17.50 -0.05
N LEU A 171 3.32 16.86 -1.20
CA LEU A 171 3.81 17.30 -2.51
C LEU A 171 3.08 18.56 -3.00
N SER A 172 1.78 18.68 -2.76
CA SER A 172 0.98 19.85 -3.15
C SER A 172 1.39 21.12 -2.39
N GLU A 173 1.73 21.02 -1.10
CA GLU A 173 2.30 22.12 -0.32
C GLU A 173 3.61 22.67 -0.91
N ARG A 174 4.27 21.89 -1.77
CA ARG A 174 5.56 22.19 -2.41
C ARG A 174 5.42 22.27 -3.92
N MET A 175 4.25 22.65 -4.47
CA MET A 175 4.04 22.66 -5.92
C MET A 175 4.80 23.74 -6.67
N ASP A 176 5.09 24.86 -6.00
CA ASP A 176 5.80 26.00 -6.60
C ASP A 176 7.33 25.88 -6.54
N HIS A 177 7.83 24.83 -5.88
CA HIS A 177 9.25 24.57 -5.66
C HIS A 177 9.62 23.17 -6.19
N GLY A 178 10.81 23.03 -6.78
CA GLY A 178 11.36 21.73 -7.13
C GLY A 178 11.74 20.94 -5.87
N LEU A 179 11.67 19.61 -5.93
CA LEU A 179 12.13 18.78 -4.82
C LEU A 179 13.66 18.73 -4.80
N HIS A 180 14.24 18.78 -3.60
CA HIS A 180 15.66 18.50 -3.44
C HIS A 180 15.95 17.05 -3.85
N TYR A 181 17.12 16.78 -4.44
CA TYR A 181 17.52 15.44 -4.89
C TYR A 181 17.30 14.35 -3.83
N TYR A 182 17.72 14.62 -2.58
CA TYR A 182 17.47 13.76 -1.42
C TYR A 182 15.99 13.40 -1.22
N GLN A 183 15.09 14.39 -1.35
CA GLN A 183 13.65 14.19 -1.19
C GLN A 183 13.09 13.37 -2.36
N CYS A 184 13.50 13.71 -3.59
CA CYS A 184 13.05 13.05 -4.80
C CYS A 184 13.40 11.56 -4.79
N GLN A 185 14.64 11.20 -4.44
CA GLN A 185 15.07 9.79 -4.36
C GLN A 185 14.30 8.99 -3.30
N ALA A 186 14.08 9.56 -2.12
CA ALA A 186 13.32 8.91 -1.05
C ALA A 186 11.85 8.66 -1.47
N LEU A 187 11.18 9.71 -1.96
CA LEU A 187 9.77 9.68 -2.34
C LEU A 187 9.53 8.82 -3.58
N SER A 188 10.44 8.84 -4.56
CA SER A 188 10.40 7.97 -5.73
C SER A 188 10.32 6.50 -5.31
N HIS A 189 11.21 6.10 -4.39
CA HIS A 189 11.24 4.73 -3.90
C HIS A 189 9.95 4.36 -3.15
N ILE A 190 9.48 5.24 -2.25
CA ILE A 190 8.25 5.03 -1.48
C ILE A 190 7.03 4.90 -2.40
N VAL A 191 6.83 5.85 -3.32
CA VAL A 191 5.64 5.89 -4.20
C VAL A 191 5.58 4.67 -5.12
N LYS A 192 6.73 4.26 -5.70
CA LYS A 192 6.80 3.08 -6.56
C LYS A 192 6.46 1.80 -5.80
N LYS A 193 6.96 1.65 -4.57
CA LYS A 193 6.76 0.42 -3.78
C LYS A 193 5.42 0.36 -3.05
N ILE A 194 4.88 1.49 -2.58
CA ILE A 194 3.53 1.54 -2.01
C ILE A 194 2.50 0.99 -3.00
N TYR A 195 2.52 1.42 -4.26
CA TYR A 195 1.54 0.94 -5.24
C TYR A 195 1.64 -0.57 -5.45
N SER A 196 2.83 -1.07 -5.81
CA SER A 196 3.04 -2.49 -6.11
C SER A 196 2.78 -3.39 -4.91
N ASP A 197 3.20 -2.97 -3.72
CA ASP A 197 3.07 -3.80 -2.54
C ASP A 197 1.59 -3.92 -2.12
N PHE A 198 0.83 -2.82 -2.13
CA PHE A 198 -0.61 -2.89 -1.83
C PHE A 198 -1.43 -3.61 -2.91
N GLU A 199 -1.01 -3.56 -4.17
CA GLU A 199 -1.56 -4.42 -5.23
C GLU A 199 -1.37 -5.90 -4.93
N LEU A 200 -0.16 -6.31 -4.52
CA LEU A 200 0.13 -7.69 -4.09
C LEU A 200 -0.67 -8.08 -2.84
N GLN A 201 -0.99 -7.12 -1.97
CA GLN A 201 -1.87 -7.33 -0.83
C GLN A 201 -3.37 -7.40 -1.21
N GLY A 202 -3.74 -7.32 -2.49
CA GLY A 202 -5.12 -7.51 -2.96
C GLY A 202 -5.99 -6.25 -2.94
N VAL A 203 -5.41 -5.06 -2.78
CA VAL A 203 -6.17 -3.80 -2.94
C VAL A 203 -6.55 -3.65 -4.42
N MET A 204 -7.82 -3.38 -4.68
CA MET A 204 -8.35 -3.32 -6.05
C MET A 204 -7.79 -2.14 -6.85
N GLU A 205 -7.64 -2.32 -8.15
CA GLU A 205 -7.06 -1.32 -9.05
C GLU A 205 -7.81 0.03 -9.03
N ASP A 206 -9.13 0.03 -8.87
CA ASP A 206 -9.95 1.25 -8.79
C ASP A 206 -9.65 2.07 -7.53
N LYS A 207 -9.19 1.41 -6.46
CA LYS A 207 -8.75 2.03 -5.21
C LYS A 207 -7.29 2.45 -5.30
N LEU A 208 -6.44 1.62 -5.90
CA LEU A 208 -5.03 1.92 -6.11
C LEU A 208 -4.84 3.14 -7.01
N ASN A 209 -5.47 3.13 -8.19
CA ASN A 209 -5.35 4.19 -9.19
C ASN A 209 -6.28 5.39 -8.91
N SER A 210 -6.31 5.84 -7.66
CA SER A 210 -7.07 7.01 -7.23
C SER A 210 -6.55 8.29 -7.89
N LYS A 211 -7.39 9.34 -7.94
CA LYS A 211 -6.96 10.67 -8.42
C LYS A 211 -5.76 11.21 -7.64
N ALA A 212 -5.73 10.99 -6.32
CA ALA A 212 -4.62 11.40 -5.48
C ALA A 212 -3.32 10.67 -5.88
N TYR A 213 -3.39 9.36 -6.14
CA TYR A 213 -2.24 8.60 -6.62
C TYR A 213 -1.75 9.11 -7.98
N GLN A 214 -2.65 9.36 -8.93
CA GLN A 214 -2.27 9.91 -10.24
C GLN A 214 -1.55 11.25 -10.12
N THR A 215 -2.05 12.15 -9.26
CA THR A 215 -1.38 13.43 -8.97
C THR A 215 0.02 13.22 -8.40
N VAL A 216 0.17 12.34 -7.42
CA VAL A 216 1.47 12.00 -6.80
C VAL A 216 2.42 11.41 -7.84
N ALA A 217 1.99 10.39 -8.60
CA ALA A 217 2.81 9.70 -9.58
C ALA A 217 3.27 10.63 -10.71
N ASN A 218 2.37 11.46 -11.25
CA ASN A 218 2.71 12.45 -12.28
C ASN A 218 3.71 13.49 -11.75
N ARG A 219 3.51 13.98 -10.52
CA ARG A 219 4.45 14.92 -9.88
C ARG A 219 5.82 14.28 -9.72
N MET A 220 5.90 13.07 -9.16
CA MET A 220 7.18 12.39 -8.95
C MET A 220 7.90 12.08 -10.27
N GLN A 221 7.18 11.72 -11.33
CA GLN A 221 7.77 11.51 -12.65
C GLN A 221 8.44 12.78 -13.20
N ALA A 222 7.82 13.94 -13.03
CA ALA A 222 8.39 15.22 -13.45
C ALA A 222 9.62 15.62 -12.61
N GLU A 223 9.57 15.39 -11.30
CA GLU A 223 10.68 15.67 -10.37
C GLU A 223 11.88 14.75 -10.64
N GLU A 224 11.65 13.47 -10.93
CA GLU A 224 12.70 12.52 -11.29
C GLU A 224 13.42 12.94 -12.57
N ALA A 225 12.67 13.34 -13.61
CA ALA A 225 13.26 13.83 -14.86
C ALA A 225 14.09 15.11 -14.64
N THR A 226 13.61 16.02 -13.80
CA THR A 226 14.31 17.28 -13.47
C THR A 226 15.58 17.01 -12.67
N CYS A 227 15.53 16.10 -11.70
CA CYS A 227 16.69 15.68 -10.92
C CYS A 227 17.75 14.99 -11.79
N GLN A 228 17.36 14.10 -12.71
CA GLN A 228 18.29 13.42 -13.61
C GLN A 228 19.06 14.39 -14.53
N MET A 229 18.40 15.47 -14.97
CA MET A 229 19.03 16.49 -15.82
C MET A 229 20.00 17.41 -15.07
N SER A 230 19.96 17.42 -13.74
CA SER A 230 20.77 18.30 -12.89
C SER A 230 21.98 17.60 -12.23
N MET A 231 22.19 16.30 -12.52
CA MET A 231 23.33 15.54 -11.98
C MET A 231 24.59 15.67 -12.87
N PRO A 232 25.79 15.79 -12.27
CA PRO A 232 27.04 15.42 -12.94
C PRO A 232 27.05 13.90 -13.14
N GLU A 233 27.50 13.42 -14.32
CA GLU A 233 27.61 11.99 -14.62
C GLU A 233 28.36 11.22 -13.53
N GLY A 234 27.67 10.30 -12.83
CA GLY A 234 28.31 9.37 -11.90
C GLY A 234 27.53 9.16 -10.60
N ASP A 235 26.45 8.37 -10.66
CA ASP A 235 26.00 7.46 -9.58
C ASP A 235 24.76 6.67 -10.04
N ASP A 236 24.85 6.09 -11.24
CA ASP A 236 23.93 5.03 -11.68
C ASP A 236 24.28 3.72 -10.94
N GLU A 237 24.14 3.71 -9.62
CA GLU A 237 23.94 2.45 -8.91
C GLU A 237 22.49 2.01 -9.11
N ASP A 238 22.37 1.22 -10.17
CA ASP A 238 21.23 0.47 -10.66
C ASP A 238 20.33 -0.05 -9.53
N PHE A 239 19.05 0.32 -9.55
CA PHE A 239 18.01 -0.30 -8.72
C PHE A 239 17.63 -1.69 -9.27
N ALA A 240 18.62 -2.50 -9.63
CA ALA A 240 18.44 -3.91 -9.98
C ALA A 240 18.27 -4.73 -8.70
N ASN A 241 17.15 -4.53 -7.99
CA ASN A 241 16.66 -5.56 -7.08
C ASN A 241 16.15 -6.69 -7.96
N GLY A 242 16.84 -7.83 -7.90
CA GLY A 242 16.56 -9.06 -8.64
C GLY A 242 15.29 -9.75 -8.19
N ASP A 243 14.14 -9.10 -8.43
CA ASP A 243 12.80 -9.65 -8.41
C ASP A 243 11.93 -8.76 -9.31
N ASP A 244 12.06 -8.93 -10.63
CA ASP A 244 11.18 -8.24 -11.58
C ASP A 244 10.90 -9.13 -12.81
N GLU A 245 9.88 -9.97 -12.68
CA GLU A 245 9.06 -10.40 -13.80
C GLU A 245 7.59 -10.10 -13.49
N SER A 246 7.20 -8.81 -13.50
CA SER A 246 5.85 -8.43 -13.97
C SER A 246 5.63 -6.92 -14.05
N SER A 247 5.26 -6.48 -15.25
CA SER A 247 4.26 -5.42 -15.51
C SER A 247 4.64 -3.96 -15.23
N LYS A 248 5.37 -3.34 -16.18
CA LYS A 248 5.32 -1.87 -16.37
C LYS A 248 3.90 -1.44 -16.81
N PRO A 249 3.24 -0.47 -16.15
CA PRO A 249 2.02 0.11 -16.67
C PRO A 249 2.36 1.07 -17.83
N LYS A 250 1.82 0.80 -19.02
CA LYS A 250 1.92 1.70 -20.18
C LYS A 250 0.89 2.82 -20.03
N ILE A 251 1.30 3.97 -19.53
CA ILE A 251 0.51 5.20 -19.58
C ILE A 251 0.58 5.75 -21.01
N LYS A 252 -0.52 5.68 -21.77
CA LYS A 252 -0.67 6.40 -23.06
C LYS A 252 -1.01 7.86 -22.75
N ILE A 253 -0.02 8.74 -22.87
CA ILE A 253 -0.26 10.19 -22.90
C ILE A 253 -0.79 10.54 -24.30
N MET A 254 -2.04 10.98 -24.36
CA MET A 254 -2.64 11.54 -25.56
C MET A 254 -2.24 13.02 -25.64
N GLU A 255 -1.36 13.33 -26.59
CA GLU A 255 -0.92 14.69 -26.88
C GLU A 255 -2.07 15.46 -27.56
N LYS A 256 -2.61 16.48 -26.88
CA LYS A 256 -3.47 17.50 -27.50
C LYS A 256 -2.61 18.72 -27.80
N ILE A 257 -2.24 18.87 -29.07
CA ILE A 257 -1.71 20.13 -29.60
C ILE A 257 -2.91 21.06 -29.86
N SER A 258 -2.81 22.28 -29.32
CA SER A 258 -3.70 23.39 -29.64
C SER A 258 -3.11 24.18 -30.80
N GLY A 259 -3.93 24.52 -31.80
CA GLY A 259 -3.57 25.38 -32.93
C GLY A 259 -4.70 25.44 -33.95
N GLU A 260 -5.36 26.59 -34.02
CA GLU A 260 -6.47 26.97 -34.91
C GLU A 260 -6.20 26.66 -36.40
N ASP A 261 -7.17 26.05 -37.08
CA ASP A 261 -7.97 26.75 -38.11
C ASP A 261 -9.06 25.83 -38.71
N GLY A 262 -10.12 26.46 -39.21
CA GLY A 262 -11.39 25.85 -39.57
C GLY A 262 -11.32 24.71 -40.61
N ASN A 263 -12.25 23.75 -40.49
CA ASN A 263 -13.41 23.63 -41.38
C ASN A 263 -14.19 22.34 -41.07
N VAL A 264 -15.51 22.46 -41.04
CA VAL A 264 -16.47 21.37 -40.81
C VAL A 264 -16.72 20.67 -42.14
N LEU A 265 -16.64 19.33 -42.21
CA LEU A 265 -17.62 18.40 -42.83
C LEU A 265 -17.05 16.99 -43.11
N SER A 266 -17.93 15.99 -42.92
CA SER A 266 -18.08 14.72 -43.67
C SER A 266 -16.90 13.73 -43.71
N ASN A 267 -17.04 12.53 -43.14
CA ASN A 267 -17.77 11.40 -43.73
C ASN A 267 -17.67 10.14 -42.85
N VAL A 268 -18.82 9.47 -42.70
CA VAL A 268 -18.99 8.09 -42.28
C VAL A 268 -18.44 7.16 -43.37
N GLY A 269 -17.77 6.05 -43.01
CA GLY A 269 -17.41 5.03 -44.00
C GLY A 269 -16.53 3.88 -43.54
N ASN A 270 -17.20 2.76 -43.26
CA ASN A 270 -16.80 1.38 -43.55
C ASN A 270 -16.11 0.49 -42.50
N LEU A 271 -16.62 -0.74 -42.55
CA LEU A 271 -16.63 -1.87 -41.64
C LEU A 271 -16.22 -3.09 -42.49
N VAL A 272 -15.49 -4.03 -41.88
CA VAL A 272 -15.33 -5.47 -42.22
C VAL A 272 -14.52 -5.91 -43.44
N LYS A 273 -13.45 -6.69 -43.19
CA LYS A 273 -13.13 -8.07 -43.70
C LYS A 273 -11.63 -8.35 -43.42
N GLY A 274 -11.17 -9.54 -43.04
CA GLY A 274 -11.78 -10.85 -42.90
C GLY A 274 -10.78 -11.86 -42.31
N SER A 275 -11.33 -12.97 -41.81
CA SER A 275 -10.64 -14.13 -41.24
C SER A 275 -9.98 -15.06 -42.28
N VAL A 276 -9.28 -16.08 -41.75
CA VAL A 276 -8.71 -17.32 -42.37
C VAL A 276 -7.25 -17.13 -42.81
N GLY A 277 -6.25 -17.92 -42.43
CA GLY A 277 -6.15 -19.23 -41.76
C GLY A 277 -4.99 -19.99 -42.43
N ASN A 278 -4.09 -20.66 -41.69
CA ASN A 278 -3.47 -21.93 -42.11
C ASN A 278 -2.53 -22.52 -41.03
N VAL A 279 -2.87 -23.74 -40.63
CA VAL A 279 -2.08 -24.69 -39.84
C VAL A 279 -1.86 -25.92 -40.72
N LEU A 280 -0.60 -26.26 -41.01
CA LEU A 280 -0.10 -27.57 -41.50
C LEU A 280 1.42 -27.40 -41.73
N GLY A 281 2.38 -28.21 -41.26
CA GLY A 281 2.41 -29.60 -40.83
C GLY A 281 3.40 -30.39 -41.71
N LYS A 282 4.33 -31.14 -41.07
CA LYS A 282 5.39 -32.08 -41.58
C LYS A 282 6.81 -31.49 -41.61
N GLY A 283 7.87 -32.16 -41.17
CA GLY A 283 8.16 -33.49 -40.58
C GLY A 283 9.59 -33.39 -40.00
N LEU A 284 10.41 -34.39 -39.69
CA LEU A 284 10.39 -35.85 -39.66
C LEU A 284 11.79 -36.22 -39.11
N GLY A 285 11.93 -37.27 -38.30
CA GLY A 285 13.23 -37.96 -38.11
C GLY A 285 13.81 -37.94 -36.69
N GLY A 286 13.52 -38.99 -35.93
CA GLY A 286 14.23 -39.34 -34.69
C GLY A 286 15.41 -40.28 -34.92
N LEU A 287 16.16 -40.50 -33.83
CA LEU A 287 17.03 -41.63 -33.44
C LEU A 287 17.96 -41.05 -32.35
N GLY A 288 18.14 -41.56 -31.13
CA GLY A 288 17.72 -42.79 -30.46
C GLY A 288 18.75 -43.11 -29.36
N GLY A 289 18.28 -43.48 -28.15
CA GLY A 289 19.05 -44.12 -27.07
C GLY A 289 19.96 -43.18 -26.27
N LEU A 290 20.17 -43.29 -24.96
CA LEU A 290 19.97 -44.35 -23.95
C LEU A 290 19.90 -43.64 -22.59
N GLY A 291 19.21 -44.20 -21.58
CA GLY A 291 19.51 -43.80 -20.20
C GLY A 291 18.45 -43.92 -19.09
N LYS A 292 17.64 -44.99 -19.09
CA LYS A 292 17.22 -45.72 -17.88
C LYS A 292 16.62 -44.92 -16.69
N LEU A 293 15.29 -44.88 -16.67
CA LEU A 293 14.42 -44.55 -15.53
C LEU A 293 14.02 -45.84 -14.80
N GLY A 294 13.82 -45.75 -13.48
CA GLY A 294 13.14 -46.75 -12.65
C GLY A 294 14.02 -47.26 -11.51
N GLY A 295 13.62 -47.22 -10.25
CA GLY A 295 12.34 -46.86 -9.63
C GLY A 295 12.47 -47.07 -8.12
N GLY A 296 11.46 -46.70 -7.35
CA GLY A 296 11.46 -46.97 -5.91
C GLY A 296 10.45 -46.13 -5.14
N SER A 297 9.22 -46.63 -5.11
CA SER A 297 8.16 -46.21 -4.19
C SER A 297 8.40 -46.83 -2.80
N TRP A 298 7.81 -46.20 -1.78
CA TRP A 298 7.37 -46.69 -0.45
C TRP A 298 8.04 -46.07 0.78
N PHE A 299 7.13 -45.61 1.66
CA PHE A 299 7.24 -44.98 3.00
C PHE A 299 7.37 -43.47 3.06
#